data_AF-A0A3A4ZVW4-F1
#
_entry.id   AF-A0A3A4ZVW4-F1
#
_cell.length_a   1.000
_cell.length_b   1.000
_cell.length_c   1.000
_cell.angle_alpha   90.00
_cell.angle_beta   90.00
_cell.angle_gamma   90.00
#
_symmetry.space_group_name_H-M   'P 1'
#
loop_
_entity.id
_entity.type
_entity.pdbx_description
1 polymer ?
#
loop_
_entity_poly.entity_id
_entity_poly.type
_entity_poly.pdbx_seq_one_letter_code
_entity_poly.pdbx_strand_id
1 'polypeptide(L)'
;MAKKHHFLKSVTALTTFGLLLGGTIALSSAAEPDPTTLHKGWQQEWRLIRGALNRELDECRIQCKGDSGCLEKCNREYQSKVNSEFSKLKGDKAAVPVDDINAVPACPFCGMDRQKFAHSRVFIQYDDGSVMGGCSIHCAAADMAVNLDKAPLSIWVGDYNHKNLSNAESSTWVLGGKKTGVMTKRAKWAFEKKEDADRFIQSEGGEIVTFEKAIRAAYEDMYEDNKLIRERRKAKRMMQQHAGH
;
A
#
# COMPACT_ATOMS: atom_id res chain seq x y z
N MET A 1 -2.29 63.40 -1.31
CA MET A 1 -3.39 63.44 -2.31
C MET A 1 -4.23 62.19 -2.14
N ALA A 2 -5.38 62.33 -1.48
CA ALA A 2 -6.31 61.24 -1.21
C ALA A 2 -7.43 61.25 -2.26
N LYS A 3 -7.79 60.09 -2.80
CA LYS A 3 -9.09 59.88 -3.44
C LYS A 3 -9.77 58.67 -2.79
N LYS A 4 -10.63 59.01 -1.83
CA LYS A 4 -11.76 58.19 -1.38
C LYS A 4 -12.80 58.18 -2.51
N HIS A 5 -13.29 57.01 -2.89
CA HIS A 5 -14.59 56.89 -3.53
C HIS A 5 -15.54 56.16 -2.58
N HIS A 6 -16.52 56.92 -2.10
CA HIS A 6 -17.73 56.49 -1.42
C HIS A 6 -18.86 56.56 -2.46
N PHE A 7 -19.73 55.55 -2.53
CA PHE A 7 -21.17 55.68 -2.83
C PHE A 7 -21.83 54.30 -2.58
N LEU A 8 -22.49 54.10 -1.42
CA LEU A 8 -23.96 54.13 -1.21
C LEU A 8 -24.72 53.06 -2.03
N LYS A 9 -25.21 51.96 -1.41
CA LYS A 9 -26.44 51.77 -0.60
C LYS A 9 -27.65 51.29 -1.45
N SER A 10 -28.13 50.07 -1.18
CA SER A 10 -29.55 49.64 -1.10
C SER A 10 -29.57 48.12 -0.84
N VAL A 11 -29.90 47.60 0.35
CA VAL A 11 -31.20 47.53 1.06
C VAL A 11 -32.15 46.45 0.48
N THR A 12 -32.26 45.35 1.25
CA THR A 12 -33.36 44.37 1.44
C THR A 12 -33.97 43.62 0.26
N ALA A 13 -33.88 42.29 0.33
CA ALA A 13 -35.06 41.41 0.29
C ALA A 13 -34.78 40.12 1.07
N LEU A 14 -35.32 40.03 2.30
CA LEU A 14 -35.59 38.74 2.93
C LEU A 14 -36.76 38.11 2.19
N THR A 15 -36.55 36.95 1.58
CA THR A 15 -37.64 36.02 1.24
C THR A 15 -37.34 34.68 1.91
N THR A 16 -38.02 34.49 3.03
CA THR A 16 -38.34 33.20 3.63
C THR A 16 -38.97 32.28 2.59
N PHE A 17 -38.33 31.16 2.27
CA PHE A 17 -38.99 30.02 1.65
C PHE A 17 -38.83 28.83 2.60
N GLY A 18 -39.87 28.62 3.39
CA GLY A 18 -40.04 27.43 4.21
C GLY A 18 -40.77 26.34 3.42
N LEU A 19 -40.36 25.10 3.71
CA LEU A 19 -40.99 23.81 3.42
C LEU A 19 -41.15 23.39 1.96
N LEU A 20 -40.53 22.26 1.62
CA LEU A 20 -41.27 21.01 1.45
C LEU A 20 -40.35 19.80 1.70
N LEU A 21 -40.82 18.95 2.60
CA LEU A 21 -40.36 17.60 2.89
C LEU A 21 -40.39 16.74 1.63
N GLY A 22 -39.43 15.82 1.49
CA GLY A 22 -39.53 14.73 0.51
C GLY A 22 -38.27 14.37 -0.26
N GLY A 23 -37.07 14.70 0.23
CA GLY A 23 -35.85 14.08 -0.30
C GLY A 23 -35.65 12.72 0.35
N THR A 24 -36.10 11.65 -0.31
CA THR A 24 -35.63 10.30 0.01
C THR A 24 -34.11 10.32 -0.12
N ILE A 25 -33.39 10.26 1.02
CA ILE A 25 -31.98 9.90 1.01
C ILE A 25 -31.96 8.46 0.54
N ALA A 26 -31.78 8.26 -0.76
CA ALA A 26 -31.40 6.97 -1.28
C ALA A 26 -30.07 6.64 -0.59
N LEU A 27 -30.11 5.67 0.32
CA LEU A 27 -28.92 5.01 0.83
C LEU A 27 -28.15 4.52 -0.39
N SER A 28 -27.12 5.26 -0.79
CA SER A 28 -26.23 4.83 -1.85
C SER A 28 -25.53 3.58 -1.34
N SER A 29 -26.00 2.40 -1.76
CA SER A 29 -25.22 1.18 -1.62
C SER A 29 -23.86 1.46 -2.23
N ALA A 30 -22.78 1.26 -1.47
CA ALA A 30 -21.43 1.40 -2.01
C ALA A 30 -21.35 0.61 -3.33
N ALA A 31 -20.85 1.25 -4.38
CA ALA A 31 -20.73 0.61 -5.69
C ALA A 31 -19.76 -0.57 -5.58
N GLU A 32 -20.13 -1.70 -6.18
CA GLU A 32 -19.27 -2.87 -6.18
C GLU A 32 -18.00 -2.64 -7.03
N PRO A 33 -16.88 -3.33 -6.73
CA PRO A 33 -15.63 -3.21 -7.48
C PRO A 33 -15.80 -3.57 -8.97
N ASP A 34 -15.17 -2.79 -9.85
CA ASP A 34 -15.22 -3.02 -11.29
C ASP A 34 -14.31 -4.19 -11.71
N PRO A 35 -14.87 -5.33 -12.18
CA PRO A 35 -14.10 -6.50 -12.56
C PRO A 35 -13.23 -6.30 -13.81
N THR A 36 -13.47 -5.26 -14.61
CA THR A 36 -12.64 -4.97 -15.79
C THR A 36 -11.22 -4.53 -15.40
N THR A 37 -11.04 -4.06 -14.16
CA THR A 37 -9.74 -3.73 -13.58
C THR A 37 -8.89 -4.95 -13.25
N LEU A 38 -9.45 -6.16 -13.33
CA LEU A 38 -8.74 -7.42 -13.17
C LEU A 38 -8.21 -7.93 -14.53
N HIS A 39 -7.04 -8.56 -14.51
CA HIS A 39 -6.51 -9.29 -15.67
C HIS A 39 -7.52 -10.36 -16.15
N LYS A 40 -7.60 -10.59 -17.47
CA LYS A 40 -8.63 -11.45 -18.10
C LYS A 40 -8.74 -12.86 -17.50
N GLY A 41 -7.60 -13.45 -17.08
CA GLY A 41 -7.59 -14.76 -16.42
C GLY A 41 -8.30 -14.80 -15.06
N TRP A 42 -8.38 -13.66 -14.36
CA TRP A 42 -8.91 -13.54 -13.00
C TRP A 42 -10.35 -13.07 -12.96
N GLN A 43 -10.86 -12.51 -14.06
CA GLN A 43 -12.27 -12.15 -14.19
C GLN A 43 -13.19 -13.36 -14.02
N GLN A 44 -12.75 -14.54 -14.47
CA GLN A 44 -13.49 -15.79 -14.30
C GLN A 44 -13.53 -16.25 -12.84
N GLU A 45 -12.42 -16.11 -12.13
CA GLU A 45 -12.34 -16.49 -10.72
C GLU A 45 -13.11 -15.52 -9.83
N TRP A 46 -13.00 -14.22 -10.09
CA TRP A 46 -13.83 -13.21 -9.45
C TRP A 46 -15.33 -13.50 -9.64
N ARG A 47 -15.73 -13.95 -10.82
CA ARG A 47 -17.11 -14.37 -11.09
C ARG A 47 -17.56 -15.52 -10.17
N LEU A 48 -16.67 -16.48 -9.89
CA LEU A 48 -16.96 -17.60 -8.98
C LEU A 48 -17.08 -17.13 -7.54
N ILE A 49 -16.13 -16.31 -7.06
CA ILE A 49 -16.13 -15.77 -5.69
C ILE A 49 -17.37 -14.89 -5.46
N ARG A 50 -17.62 -13.93 -6.35
CA ARG A 50 -18.81 -13.06 -6.29
C ARG A 50 -20.10 -13.87 -6.34
N GLY A 51 -20.14 -14.94 -7.15
CA GLY A 51 -21.26 -15.88 -7.18
C GLY A 51 -21.52 -16.58 -5.85
N ALA A 52 -20.47 -16.97 -5.13
CA ALA A 52 -20.61 -17.55 -3.79
C ALA A 52 -21.12 -16.52 -2.76
N LEU A 53 -20.56 -15.31 -2.76
CA LEU A 53 -20.98 -14.22 -1.86
C LEU A 53 -22.43 -13.78 -2.10
N ASN A 54 -22.89 -13.80 -3.35
CA ASN A 54 -24.30 -13.54 -3.67
C ASN A 54 -25.24 -14.59 -3.07
N ARG A 55 -24.86 -15.87 -3.08
CA ARG A 55 -25.67 -16.92 -2.45
C ARG A 55 -25.76 -16.73 -0.93
N GLU A 56 -24.66 -16.38 -0.27
CA GLU A 56 -24.67 -16.04 1.16
C GLU A 56 -25.59 -14.85 1.46
N LEU A 57 -25.55 -13.82 0.60
CA LEU A 57 -26.43 -12.66 0.74
C LEU A 57 -27.91 -13.04 0.56
N ASP A 58 -28.24 -13.89 -0.41
CA ASP A 58 -29.60 -14.36 -0.64
C ASP A 58 -30.13 -15.18 0.53
N GLU A 59 -29.31 -16.07 1.10
CA GLU A 59 -29.65 -16.83 2.32
C GLU A 59 -29.91 -15.90 3.51
N CYS A 60 -29.05 -14.89 3.72
CA CYS A 60 -29.22 -13.87 4.77
C CYS A 60 -30.55 -13.10 4.58
N ARG A 61 -30.87 -12.71 3.34
CA ARG A 61 -32.11 -11.99 3.01
C ARG A 61 -33.37 -12.81 3.29
N ILE A 62 -33.35 -14.11 2.98
CA ILE A 62 -34.45 -15.04 3.29
C ILE A 62 -34.71 -15.08 4.81
N GLN A 63 -33.64 -15.14 5.62
CA GLN A 63 -33.74 -15.18 7.08
C GLN A 63 -34.30 -13.88 7.67
N CYS A 64 -34.01 -12.73 7.05
CA CYS A 64 -34.48 -11.43 7.50
C CYS A 64 -36.00 -11.21 7.35
N LYS A 65 -36.70 -12.01 6.53
CA LYS A 65 -38.17 -11.90 6.32
C LYS A 65 -38.68 -10.47 6.05
N GLY A 66 -37.89 -9.65 5.35
CA GLY A 66 -38.25 -8.27 5.00
C GLY A 66 -37.92 -7.22 6.06
N ASP A 67 -37.31 -7.58 7.20
CA ASP A 67 -36.86 -6.60 8.19
C ASP A 67 -35.76 -5.70 7.63
N SER A 68 -36.04 -4.40 7.55
CA SER A 68 -35.15 -3.42 6.92
C SER A 68 -33.78 -3.30 7.61
N GLY A 69 -33.72 -3.36 8.94
CA GLY A 69 -32.48 -3.27 9.70
C GLY A 69 -31.60 -4.52 9.55
N CYS A 70 -32.21 -5.70 9.48
CA CYS A 70 -31.55 -6.96 9.17
C CYS A 70 -30.99 -6.96 7.75
N LEU A 71 -31.78 -6.53 6.76
CA LEU A 71 -31.33 -6.44 5.36
C LEU A 71 -30.15 -5.47 5.19
N GLU A 72 -30.15 -4.35 5.92
CA GLU A 72 -29.02 -3.42 5.93
C GLU A 72 -27.73 -4.10 6.46
N LYS A 73 -27.84 -4.90 7.53
CA LYS A 73 -26.71 -5.67 8.08
C LYS A 73 -26.19 -6.68 7.05
N CYS A 74 -27.07 -7.46 6.41
CA CYS A 74 -26.69 -8.40 5.36
C CYS A 74 -25.92 -7.70 4.22
N ASN A 75 -26.46 -6.57 3.75
CA ASN A 75 -25.83 -5.81 2.66
C ASN A 75 -24.46 -5.24 3.08
N ARG A 76 -24.32 -4.72 4.30
CA ARG A 76 -23.04 -4.19 4.81
C ARG A 76 -21.98 -5.29 4.93
N GLU A 77 -22.35 -6.48 5.43
CA GLU A 77 -21.43 -7.61 5.51
C GLU A 77 -21.03 -8.11 4.13
N TYR A 78 -21.99 -8.26 3.20
CA TYR A 78 -21.72 -8.61 1.81
C TYR A 78 -20.73 -7.63 1.17
N GLN A 79 -20.95 -6.31 1.30
CA GLN A 79 -20.04 -5.29 0.77
C GLN A 79 -18.63 -5.41 1.38
N SER A 80 -18.54 -5.66 2.68
CA SER A 80 -17.25 -5.90 3.35
C SER A 80 -16.51 -7.12 2.77
N LYS A 81 -17.22 -8.23 2.57
CA LYS A 81 -16.65 -9.46 2.01
C LYS A 81 -16.25 -9.28 0.54
N VAL A 82 -17.11 -8.68 -0.28
CA VAL A 82 -16.83 -8.36 -1.69
C VAL A 82 -15.55 -7.55 -1.81
N ASN A 83 -15.40 -6.47 -1.03
CA ASN A 83 -14.20 -5.63 -1.08
C ASN A 83 -12.94 -6.38 -0.60
N SER A 84 -13.05 -7.19 0.46
CA SER A 84 -11.94 -7.99 0.95
C SER A 84 -11.46 -9.01 -0.09
N GLU A 85 -12.39 -9.77 -0.67
CA GLU A 85 -12.06 -10.80 -1.66
C GLU A 85 -11.54 -10.22 -2.98
N PHE A 86 -12.13 -9.11 -3.45
CA PHE A 86 -11.66 -8.43 -4.64
C PHE A 86 -10.22 -7.92 -4.48
N SER A 87 -9.90 -7.38 -3.30
CA SER A 87 -8.56 -6.88 -2.99
C SER A 87 -7.54 -8.02 -2.94
N LYS A 88 -7.89 -9.17 -2.32
CA LYS A 88 -7.04 -10.37 -2.35
C LYS A 88 -6.79 -10.86 -3.76
N LEU A 89 -7.83 -10.96 -4.58
CA LEU A 89 -7.70 -11.45 -5.95
C LEU A 89 -6.85 -10.51 -6.83
N LYS A 90 -6.88 -9.20 -6.54
CA LYS A 90 -6.02 -8.21 -7.18
C LYS A 90 -4.57 -8.30 -6.69
N GLY A 91 -4.34 -8.48 -5.39
CA GLY A 91 -3.01 -8.54 -4.78
C GLY A 91 -2.29 -9.87 -5.03
N ASP A 92 -2.95 -11.01 -4.82
CA ASP A 92 -2.30 -12.33 -4.73
C ASP A 92 -1.95 -12.96 -6.09
N LYS A 93 -2.38 -12.37 -7.22
CA LYS A 93 -2.24 -12.97 -8.56
C LYS A 93 -1.67 -12.08 -9.65
N ALA A 94 -0.99 -10.99 -9.28
CA ALA A 94 0.01 -10.45 -10.18
C ALA A 94 1.07 -11.55 -10.41
N ALA A 95 1.52 -11.74 -11.66
CA ALA A 95 2.59 -12.68 -11.92
C ALA A 95 3.86 -12.19 -11.22
N VAL A 96 4.60 -13.09 -10.56
CA VAL A 96 5.90 -12.76 -9.97
C VAL A 96 6.76 -12.12 -11.06
N PRO A 97 7.32 -10.91 -10.85
CA PRO A 97 8.16 -10.25 -11.83
C PRO A 97 9.32 -11.16 -12.22
N VAL A 98 9.39 -11.48 -13.52
CA VAL A 98 10.52 -12.21 -14.09
C VAL A 98 11.57 -11.19 -14.52
N ASP A 99 12.84 -11.49 -14.24
CA ASP A 99 13.98 -10.66 -14.64
C ASP A 99 13.97 -9.22 -14.09
N ASP A 100 13.37 -9.04 -12.91
CA ASP A 100 13.18 -7.75 -12.25
C ASP A 100 14.49 -6.97 -12.01
N ILE A 101 15.58 -7.72 -11.80
CA ILE A 101 16.91 -7.16 -11.56
C ILE A 101 17.51 -6.62 -12.84
N ASN A 102 17.43 -7.32 -13.97
CA ASN A 102 17.97 -6.79 -15.22
C ASN A 102 17.15 -5.60 -15.74
N ALA A 103 15.83 -5.63 -15.53
CA ALA A 103 14.96 -4.50 -15.87
C ALA A 103 15.32 -3.23 -15.07
N VAL A 104 15.66 -3.37 -13.78
CA VAL A 104 16.07 -2.26 -12.91
C VAL A 104 17.27 -2.70 -12.06
N PRO A 105 18.52 -2.58 -12.53
CA PRO A 105 19.67 -3.20 -11.85
C PRO A 105 20.13 -2.44 -10.59
N ALA A 106 19.91 -1.13 -10.55
CA ALA A 106 20.29 -0.30 -9.42
C ALA A 106 19.07 0.45 -8.87
N CYS A 107 19.01 0.58 -7.54
CA CYS A 107 17.97 1.36 -6.88
C CYS A 107 18.09 2.84 -7.26
N PRO A 108 17.04 3.47 -7.83
CA PRO A 108 17.11 4.85 -8.33
C PRO A 108 17.30 5.88 -7.21
N PHE A 109 16.94 5.54 -5.97
CA PHE A 109 17.05 6.45 -4.82
C PHE A 109 18.45 6.51 -4.21
N CYS A 110 19.16 5.38 -4.18
CA CYS A 110 20.41 5.28 -3.41
C CYS A 110 21.60 4.74 -4.22
N GLY A 111 21.37 4.20 -5.42
CA GLY A 111 22.39 3.60 -6.29
C GLY A 111 22.85 2.22 -5.84
N MET A 112 22.19 1.59 -4.87
CA MET A 112 22.52 0.24 -4.42
C MET A 112 22.12 -0.79 -5.48
N ASP A 113 23.01 -1.75 -5.71
CA ASP A 113 22.85 -2.88 -6.63
C ASP A 113 21.75 -3.84 -6.13
N ARG A 114 20.70 -4.03 -6.92
CA ARG A 114 19.53 -4.83 -6.50
C ARG A 114 19.82 -6.33 -6.45
N GLN A 115 20.84 -6.83 -7.15
CA GLN A 115 21.30 -8.21 -7.03
C GLN A 115 22.02 -8.46 -5.70
N LYS A 116 22.87 -7.50 -5.27
CA LYS A 116 23.55 -7.58 -3.97
C LYS A 116 22.57 -7.46 -2.80
N PHE A 117 21.54 -6.63 -2.96
CA PHE A 117 20.47 -6.44 -1.98
C PHE A 117 19.21 -7.26 -2.29
N ALA A 118 19.37 -8.39 -2.97
CA ALA A 118 18.25 -9.24 -3.40
C ALA A 118 17.38 -9.78 -2.25
N HIS A 119 17.92 -9.84 -1.03
CA HIS A 119 17.24 -10.26 0.21
C HIS A 119 16.35 -9.18 0.86
N SER A 120 16.30 -7.99 0.27
CA SER A 120 15.45 -6.89 0.74
C SER A 120 14.84 -6.08 -0.40
N ARG A 121 15.22 -6.36 -1.66
CA ARG A 121 14.81 -5.58 -2.82
C ARG A 121 13.29 -5.53 -2.91
N VAL A 122 12.78 -4.43 -3.45
CA VAL A 122 11.35 -4.24 -3.70
C VAL A 122 11.16 -4.01 -5.20
N PHE A 123 10.03 -4.46 -5.73
CA PHE A 123 9.61 -4.17 -7.09
C PHE A 123 8.12 -3.80 -7.08
N ILE A 124 7.78 -2.60 -7.55
CA ILE A 124 6.41 -2.07 -7.59
C ILE A 124 5.98 -1.96 -9.05
N GLN A 125 4.76 -2.42 -9.34
CA GLN A 125 4.06 -2.14 -10.58
C GLN A 125 2.91 -1.17 -10.29
N TYR A 126 2.83 -0.08 -11.03
CA TYR A 126 1.80 0.96 -10.86
C TYR A 126 0.66 0.81 -11.88
N ASP A 127 -0.45 1.48 -11.60
CA ASP A 127 -1.67 1.49 -12.43
C ASP A 127 -1.50 2.20 -13.77
N ASP A 128 -0.55 3.13 -13.88
CA ASP A 128 -0.11 3.75 -15.13
C ASP A 128 0.80 2.84 -16.00
N GLY A 129 1.10 1.63 -15.51
CA GLY A 129 1.99 0.67 -16.17
C GLY A 129 3.48 0.92 -15.92
N SER A 130 3.84 1.98 -15.20
CA SER A 130 5.22 2.22 -14.78
C SER A 130 5.66 1.23 -13.69
N VAL A 131 6.96 1.04 -13.55
CA VAL A 131 7.55 0.16 -12.53
C VAL A 131 8.63 0.89 -11.75
N MET A 132 8.82 0.49 -10.49
CA MET A 132 9.95 0.94 -9.67
C MET A 132 10.64 -0.26 -9.02
N GLY A 133 11.97 -0.32 -9.16
CA GLY A 133 12.81 -1.30 -8.48
C GLY A 133 13.65 -0.65 -7.37
N GLY A 134 13.35 -0.97 -6.11
CA GLY A 134 14.05 -0.46 -4.93
C GLY A 134 15.01 -1.49 -4.31
N CYS A 135 15.99 -1.03 -3.52
CA CYS A 135 16.86 -1.93 -2.74
C CYS A 135 16.24 -2.38 -1.40
N SER A 136 15.24 -1.64 -0.89
CA SER A 136 14.55 -1.93 0.36
C SER A 136 13.20 -1.24 0.46
N ILE A 137 12.38 -1.65 1.43
CA ILE A 137 11.10 -1.01 1.75
C ILE A 137 11.26 0.48 2.13
N HIS A 138 12.43 0.90 2.63
CA HIS A 138 12.73 2.32 2.86
C HIS A 138 12.70 3.13 1.56
N CYS A 139 13.40 2.65 0.53
CA CYS A 139 13.40 3.31 -0.78
C CYS A 139 12.03 3.19 -1.47
N ALA A 140 11.32 2.08 -1.25
CA ALA A 140 9.96 1.92 -1.75
C ALA A 140 8.99 2.93 -1.13
N ALA A 141 9.05 3.14 0.19
CA ALA A 141 8.26 4.16 0.88
C ALA A 141 8.59 5.57 0.37
N ALA A 142 9.87 5.87 0.12
CA ALA A 142 10.27 7.17 -0.42
C ALA A 142 9.66 7.41 -1.82
N ASP A 143 9.64 6.39 -2.68
CA ASP A 143 9.01 6.46 -4.00
C ASP A 143 7.51 6.67 -3.93
N MET A 144 6.83 5.89 -3.09
CA MET A 144 5.38 6.00 -2.88
C MET A 144 4.98 7.36 -2.28
N ALA A 145 5.83 7.97 -1.44
CA ALA A 145 5.58 9.30 -0.88
C ALA A 145 5.64 10.43 -1.93
N VAL A 146 6.42 10.26 -3.00
CA VAL A 146 6.61 11.31 -4.02
C VAL A 146 5.79 11.07 -5.29
N ASN A 147 5.33 9.85 -5.54
CA ASN A 147 4.45 9.49 -6.66
C ASN A 147 3.02 9.21 -6.16
N LEU A 148 2.35 10.23 -5.61
CA LEU A 148 1.00 10.11 -5.04
C LEU A 148 -0.11 9.92 -6.08
N ASP A 149 0.17 10.26 -7.33
CA ASP A 149 -0.72 10.15 -8.48
C ASP A 149 -0.77 8.72 -9.05
N LYS A 150 0.11 7.82 -8.59
CA LYS A 150 0.21 6.44 -9.06
C LYS A 150 -0.19 5.47 -7.97
N ALA A 151 -1.20 4.63 -8.23
CA ALA A 151 -1.59 3.59 -7.29
C ALA A 151 -0.76 2.31 -7.53
N PRO A 152 -0.08 1.74 -6.52
CA PRO A 152 0.54 0.43 -6.65
C PRO A 152 -0.51 -0.64 -6.98
N LEU A 153 -0.32 -1.38 -8.08
CA LEU A 153 -1.11 -2.56 -8.43
C LEU A 153 -0.57 -3.82 -7.74
N SER A 154 0.74 -3.93 -7.63
CA SER A 154 1.40 -5.01 -6.89
C SER A 154 2.74 -4.55 -6.34
N ILE A 155 3.06 -5.05 -5.15
CA ILE A 155 4.32 -4.79 -4.46
C ILE A 155 4.97 -6.14 -4.19
N TRP A 156 6.17 -6.32 -4.69
CA TRP A 156 6.96 -7.53 -4.53
C TRP A 156 8.18 -7.23 -3.66
N VAL A 157 8.56 -8.17 -2.80
CA VAL A 157 9.71 -8.05 -1.92
C VAL A 157 10.58 -9.29 -2.00
N GLY A 158 11.89 -9.11 -1.92
CA GLY A 158 12.82 -10.22 -1.81
C GLY A 158 12.72 -10.90 -0.46
N ASP A 159 12.49 -12.22 -0.47
CA ASP A 159 12.61 -13.07 0.71
C ASP A 159 14.03 -12.96 1.29
N TYR A 160 14.12 -12.78 2.61
CA TYR A 160 15.41 -12.54 3.28
C TYR A 160 16.40 -13.72 3.09
N ASN A 161 15.92 -14.96 3.08
CA ASN A 161 16.77 -16.14 2.99
C ASN A 161 17.08 -16.52 1.54
N HIS A 162 16.01 -16.70 0.75
CA HIS A 162 16.05 -17.34 -0.56
C HIS A 162 16.17 -16.32 -1.70
N LYS A 163 15.88 -15.03 -1.43
CA LYS A 163 16.03 -13.91 -2.38
C LYS A 163 15.11 -13.99 -3.61
N ASN A 164 14.16 -14.92 -3.66
CA ASN A 164 13.05 -14.89 -4.60
C ASN A 164 12.09 -13.75 -4.22
N LEU A 165 11.28 -13.30 -5.18
CA LEU A 165 10.24 -12.33 -4.91
C LEU A 165 9.00 -13.03 -4.36
N SER A 166 8.45 -12.49 -3.27
CA SER A 166 7.13 -12.81 -2.72
C SER A 166 6.25 -11.56 -2.75
N ASN A 167 4.93 -11.74 -2.72
CA ASN A 167 4.01 -10.61 -2.59
C ASN A 167 4.25 -9.94 -1.23
N ALA A 168 4.53 -8.64 -1.23
CA ALA A 168 4.90 -7.91 -0.03
C ALA A 168 3.75 -7.78 0.98
N GLU A 169 2.51 -7.67 0.51
CA GLU A 169 1.30 -7.52 1.34
C GLU A 169 0.96 -8.81 2.09
N SER A 170 1.22 -9.98 1.50
CA SER A 170 0.96 -11.30 2.12
C SER A 170 2.19 -11.96 2.75
N SER A 171 3.38 -11.38 2.61
CA SER A 171 4.61 -11.87 3.27
C SER A 171 4.56 -11.67 4.79
N THR A 172 5.28 -12.53 5.52
CA THR A 172 5.52 -12.34 6.95
C THR A 172 6.65 -11.34 7.15
N TRP A 173 6.38 -10.21 7.82
CA TRP A 173 7.40 -9.20 8.10
C TRP A 173 7.93 -9.30 9.51
N VAL A 174 9.24 -9.14 9.69
CA VAL A 174 9.87 -8.94 11.00
C VAL A 174 10.36 -7.50 11.10
N LEU A 175 9.87 -6.79 12.11
CA LEU A 175 10.24 -5.41 12.42
C LEU A 175 11.22 -5.37 13.60
N GLY A 176 12.30 -4.63 13.44
CA GLY A 176 13.33 -4.46 14.47
C GLY A 176 14.28 -5.65 14.58
N GLY A 177 14.71 -5.94 15.81
CA GLY A 177 15.79 -6.88 16.10
C GLY A 177 17.18 -6.24 16.08
N LYS A 178 18.20 -7.05 16.36
CA LYS A 178 19.61 -6.63 16.45
C LYS A 178 20.30 -6.56 15.08
N LYS A 179 19.74 -7.25 14.08
CA LYS A 179 20.24 -7.22 12.70
C LYS A 179 20.00 -5.84 12.08
N THR A 180 21.05 -5.24 11.53
CA THR A 180 20.98 -3.93 10.88
C THR A 180 20.20 -3.98 9.56
N GLY A 181 19.23 -3.07 9.40
CA GLY A 181 18.37 -3.00 8.22
C GLY A 181 19.04 -2.39 6.99
N VAL A 182 18.40 -2.58 5.83
CA VAL A 182 18.85 -1.97 4.57
C VAL A 182 18.23 -0.58 4.41
N MET A 183 19.11 0.44 4.44
CA MET A 183 18.74 1.85 4.41
C MET A 183 17.91 2.32 5.62
N THR A 184 17.87 1.56 6.71
CA THR A 184 17.09 1.91 7.91
C THR A 184 17.77 1.46 9.20
N LYS A 185 17.55 2.18 10.30
CA LYS A 185 17.99 1.79 11.65
C LYS A 185 17.12 0.68 12.22
N ARG A 186 15.79 0.80 12.10
CA ARG A 186 14.82 -0.21 12.54
C ARG A 186 14.53 -1.15 11.37
N ALA A 187 15.14 -2.33 11.40
CA ALA A 187 15.11 -3.27 10.29
C ALA A 187 13.69 -3.77 9.95
N LYS A 188 13.48 -4.13 8.68
CA LYS A 188 12.22 -4.60 8.11
C LYS A 188 12.56 -5.73 7.16
N TRP A 189 12.34 -6.96 7.57
CA TRP A 189 12.69 -8.16 6.80
C TRP A 189 11.44 -8.90 6.39
N ALA A 190 11.33 -9.25 5.11
CA ALA A 190 10.23 -10.03 4.60
C ALA A 190 10.63 -11.50 4.47
N PHE A 191 9.68 -12.37 4.81
CA PHE A 191 9.78 -13.81 4.68
C PHE A 191 8.54 -14.34 3.96
N GLU A 192 8.76 -15.18 2.97
CA GLU A 192 7.67 -15.89 2.28
C GLU A 192 6.97 -16.85 3.25
N LYS A 193 7.74 -17.49 4.14
CA LYS A 193 7.24 -18.47 5.12
C LYS A 193 7.36 -17.94 6.54
N LYS A 194 6.29 -18.12 7.32
CA LYS A 194 6.27 -17.70 8.72
C LYS A 194 7.33 -18.41 9.55
N GLU A 195 7.62 -19.68 9.26
CA GLU A 195 8.60 -20.48 10.00
C GLU A 195 10.02 -19.92 9.86
N ASP A 196 10.35 -19.31 8.71
CA ASP A 196 11.62 -18.61 8.51
C ASP A 196 11.72 -17.35 9.37
N ALA A 197 10.63 -16.57 9.46
CA ALA A 197 10.55 -15.41 10.33
C ALA A 197 10.69 -15.78 11.82
N ASP A 198 10.05 -16.88 12.25
CA ASP A 198 10.16 -17.37 13.63
C ASP A 198 11.61 -17.76 13.98
N ARG A 199 12.32 -18.44 13.06
CA ARG A 199 13.76 -18.75 13.21
C ARG A 199 14.62 -17.50 13.24
N PHE A 200 14.30 -16.51 12.40
CA PHE A 200 14.98 -15.23 12.41
C PHE A 200 14.83 -14.54 13.76
N ILE A 201 13.62 -14.49 14.32
CA ILE A 201 13.37 -13.85 15.63
C ILE A 201 14.11 -14.54 16.77
N GLN A 202 14.21 -15.88 16.76
CA GLN A 202 14.98 -16.61 17.77
C GLN A 202 16.46 -16.19 17.81
N SER A 203 17.04 -15.86 16.65
CA SER A 203 18.45 -15.50 16.53
C SER A 203 18.70 -14.00 16.58
N GLU A 204 17.85 -13.19 15.96
CA GLU A 204 18.04 -11.75 15.74
C GLU A 204 17.05 -10.87 16.50
N GLY A 205 16.02 -11.44 17.12
CA GLY A 205 14.93 -10.70 17.75
C GLY A 205 14.00 -10.02 16.74
N GLY A 206 13.22 -9.05 17.22
CA GLY A 206 12.20 -8.36 16.44
C GLY A 206 10.79 -8.89 16.69
N GLU A 207 9.81 -8.34 15.97
CA GLU A 207 8.40 -8.67 16.10
C GLU A 207 7.80 -9.00 14.73
N ILE A 208 6.97 -10.05 14.65
CA ILE A 208 6.16 -10.32 13.46
C ILE A 208 5.10 -9.23 13.31
N VAL A 209 5.08 -8.59 12.14
CA VAL A 209 4.12 -7.55 11.78
C VAL A 209 3.54 -7.77 10.39
N THR A 210 2.49 -7.04 10.04
CA THR A 210 1.94 -7.00 8.68
C THR A 210 2.73 -6.04 7.79
N PHE A 211 2.47 -6.09 6.48
CA PHE A 211 3.02 -5.12 5.54
C PHE A 211 2.65 -3.68 5.91
N GLU A 212 1.41 -3.40 6.32
CA GLU A 212 0.94 -2.06 6.69
C GLU A 212 1.73 -1.49 7.87
N LYS A 213 2.05 -2.33 8.86
CA LYS A 213 2.91 -1.95 9.97
C LYS A 213 4.35 -1.72 9.52
N ALA A 214 4.88 -2.56 8.63
CA ALA A 214 6.25 -2.43 8.11
C ALA A 214 6.43 -1.15 7.26
N ILE A 215 5.50 -0.85 6.35
CA ILE A 215 5.55 0.35 5.50
C ILE A 215 5.28 1.63 6.31
N ARG A 216 4.36 1.60 7.28
CA ARG A 216 4.17 2.71 8.24
C ARG A 216 5.46 3.00 8.98
N ALA A 217 6.11 1.98 9.51
CA ALA A 217 7.40 2.13 10.18
C ALA A 217 8.46 2.74 9.24
N ALA A 218 8.43 2.42 7.94
CA ALA A 218 9.37 3.00 6.97
C ALA A 218 9.15 4.52 6.79
N TYR A 219 7.89 4.97 6.79
CA TYR A 219 7.57 6.39 6.77
C TYR A 219 7.98 7.10 8.06
N GLU A 220 7.70 6.50 9.22
CA GLU A 220 8.06 7.05 10.53
C GLU A 220 9.58 7.20 10.71
N ASP A 221 10.35 6.20 10.27
CA ASP A 221 11.81 6.16 10.46
C ASP A 221 12.56 7.05 9.45
N MET A 222 11.88 7.49 8.38
CA MET A 222 12.47 8.10 7.18
C MET A 222 13.41 9.28 7.49
N TYR A 223 13.04 10.16 8.41
CA TYR A 223 13.84 11.35 8.74
C TYR A 223 15.19 10.98 9.38
N GLU A 224 15.15 10.17 10.44
CA GLU A 224 16.35 9.76 11.17
C GLU A 224 17.25 8.89 10.29
N ASP A 225 16.66 7.98 9.51
CA ASP A 225 17.39 7.15 8.55
C ASP A 225 18.12 8.01 7.52
N ASN A 226 17.43 8.99 6.92
CA ASN A 226 18.02 9.89 5.93
C ASN A 226 19.15 10.74 6.51
N LYS A 227 19.03 11.19 7.76
CA LYS A 227 20.10 11.91 8.46
C LYS A 227 21.35 11.04 8.59
N LEU A 228 21.21 9.82 9.10
CA LEU A 228 22.32 8.88 9.27
C LEU A 228 22.96 8.50 7.92
N ILE A 229 22.16 8.29 6.87
CA ILE A 229 22.66 8.00 5.51
C ILE A 229 23.50 9.16 4.99
N ARG A 230 23.05 10.41 5.17
CA ARG A 230 23.77 11.61 4.73
C ARG A 230 25.10 11.76 5.47
N GLU A 231 25.10 11.54 6.78
CA GLU A 231 26.32 11.56 7.62
C GLU A 231 27.33 10.51 7.16
N ARG A 232 26.91 9.25 6.96
CA ARG A 232 27.77 8.17 6.44
C ARG A 232 28.35 8.49 5.06
N ARG A 233 27.53 9.03 4.15
CA ARG A 233 27.98 9.43 2.81
C ARG A 233 28.98 10.59 2.87
N LYS A 234 28.79 11.56 3.78
CA LYS A 234 29.74 12.66 4.00
C LYS A 234 31.09 12.13 4.50
N ALA A 235 31.08 11.27 5.52
CA ALA A 235 32.30 10.65 6.05
C ALA A 235 33.07 9.86 4.98
N LYS A 236 32.36 9.05 4.17
CA LYS A 236 32.98 8.29 3.07
C LYS A 236 33.69 9.19 2.05
N ARG A 237 33.06 10.31 1.65
CA ARG A 237 33.67 11.27 0.71
C ARG A 237 34.95 11.89 1.28
N MET A 238 34.94 12.26 2.56
CA MET A 238 36.13 12.82 3.22
C MET A 238 37.28 11.80 3.26
N MET A 239 37.00 10.54 3.62
CA MET A 239 38.03 9.48 3.63
C MET A 239 38.63 9.24 2.25
N GLN A 240 37.82 9.24 1.19
CA GLN A 240 38.30 9.05 -0.19
C GLN A 240 39.17 10.22 -0.67
N GLN A 241 38.85 11.45 -0.25
CA GLN A 241 39.68 12.63 -0.54
C GLN A 241 41.04 12.54 0.15
N HIS A 242 41.08 12.04 1.39
CA HIS A 242 42.34 11.87 2.13
C HIS A 242 43.20 10.68 1.65
N ALA A 243 42.59 9.63 1.11
CA ALA A 243 43.30 8.46 0.59
C ALA A 243 43.84 8.63 -0.85
N GLY A 244 43.46 9.72 -1.53
CA GLY A 244 43.96 10.10 -2.86
C GLY A 244 45.09 11.14 -2.82
N HIS A 245 45.66 11.40 -1.64
CA HIS A 245 46.87 12.19 -1.41
C HIS A 245 47.92 11.27 -0.77
#